data_AF-A0A1I6A2L7-F1
#
_entry.id   AF-A0A1I6A2L7-F1
#
_cell.length_a   1.000
_cell.length_b   1.000
_cell.length_c   1.000
_cell.angle_alpha   90.00
_cell.angle_beta   90.00
_cell.angle_gamma   90.00
#
_symmetry.space_group_name_H-M   'P 1'
#
loop_
_entity.id
_entity.type
_entity.pdbx_description
1 polymer ?
#
loop_
_entity_poly.entity_id
_entity_poly.type
_entity_poly.pdbx_seq_one_letter_code
_entity_poly.pdbx_strand_id
1 'polypeptide(L)'
;MQKDVVEQVLNHPKYAALVKGRTRASMIFFSLTLVIYAGFILTMAYLPDVFARPLGPDWTMSVGLCVGLLVACSAVILIALYVYFSNKWFDPLLAEIVRDVQ
;
A
#
# COMPACT_ATOMS: atom_id res chain seq x y z
N MET A 1 30.79 -0.83 19.21
CA MET A 1 29.95 -0.12 20.20
C MET A 1 28.57 0.28 19.65
N GLN A 2 28.22 0.03 18.38
CA GLN A 2 26.89 0.38 17.83
C GLN A 2 25.80 -0.70 18.06
N LYS A 3 26.21 -1.93 18.39
CA LYS A 3 25.29 -3.07 18.61
C LYS A 3 24.43 -2.87 19.87
N ASP A 4 25.00 -2.33 20.94
CA ASP A 4 24.28 -2.08 22.20
C ASP A 4 23.09 -1.13 22.04
N VAL A 5 23.24 -0.05 21.27
CA VAL A 5 22.17 0.93 21.06
C VAL A 5 21.03 0.33 20.23
N VAL A 6 21.34 -0.44 19.19
CA VAL A 6 20.33 -1.12 18.37
C VAL A 6 19.58 -2.19 19.19
N GLU A 7 20.29 -2.93 20.03
CA GLU A 7 19.70 -3.97 20.89
C GLU A 7 18.82 -3.38 22.00
N GLN A 8 19.20 -2.22 22.56
CA GLN A 8 18.37 -1.47 23.49
C GLN A 8 17.10 -0.91 22.86
N VAL A 9 17.19 -0.38 21.62
CA VAL A 9 16.01 0.11 20.87
C VAL A 9 15.07 -1.06 20.53
N LEU A 10 15.60 -2.20 20.08
CA LEU A 10 14.80 -3.39 19.75
C LEU A 10 14.06 -3.96 20.96
N ASN A 11 14.68 -3.93 22.14
CA ASN A 11 14.08 -4.38 23.40
C ASN A 11 13.15 -3.34 24.05
N HIS A 12 13.08 -2.13 23.51
CA HIS A 12 12.24 -1.08 24.09
C HIS A 12 10.74 -1.36 23.83
N PRO A 13 9.87 -1.31 24.86
CA PRO A 13 8.45 -1.65 24.72
C PRO A 13 7.71 -0.73 23.75
N LYS A 14 8.13 0.55 23.62
CA LYS A 14 7.58 1.47 22.60
C LYS A 14 7.88 0.99 21.18
N TYR A 15 9.05 0.39 20.92
CA TYR A 15 9.42 -0.11 19.59
C TYR A 15 8.55 -1.29 19.18
N ALA A 16 8.28 -2.23 20.09
CA ALA A 16 7.36 -3.34 19.83
C ALA A 16 5.92 -2.87 19.51
N ALA A 17 5.45 -1.80 20.15
CA ALA A 17 4.17 -1.17 19.84
C ALA A 17 4.16 -0.53 18.45
N LEU A 18 5.27 0.12 18.04
CA LEU A 18 5.41 0.67 16.68
C LEU A 18 5.38 -0.39 15.61
N VAL A 19 6.12 -1.49 15.79
CA VAL A 19 6.14 -2.59 14.83
C VAL A 19 4.73 -3.16 14.65
N LYS A 20 3.99 -3.38 15.75
CA LYS A 20 2.58 -3.83 15.67
C LYS A 20 1.68 -2.83 14.94
N GLY A 21 1.84 -1.54 15.17
CA GLY A 21 1.12 -0.48 14.46
C GLY A 21 1.41 -0.50 12.96
N ARG A 22 2.69 -0.64 12.58
CA ARG A 22 3.14 -0.74 11.19
C ARG A 22 2.59 -1.98 10.50
N THR A 23 2.66 -3.14 11.15
CA THR A 23 2.11 -4.37 10.59
C THR A 23 0.61 -4.25 10.34
N ARG A 24 -0.17 -3.67 11.26
CA ARG A 24 -1.60 -3.42 11.03
C ARG A 24 -1.85 -2.49 9.85
N ALA A 25 -1.12 -1.39 9.76
CA ALA A 25 -1.21 -0.48 8.63
C ALA A 25 -0.90 -1.22 7.32
N SER A 26 0.23 -1.92 7.24
CA SER A 26 0.62 -2.70 6.05
C SER A 26 -0.44 -3.76 5.69
N MET A 27 -1.07 -4.43 6.67
CA MET A 27 -2.15 -5.39 6.39
C MET A 27 -3.39 -4.75 5.77
N ILE A 28 -3.74 -3.52 6.17
CA ILE A 28 -4.86 -2.77 5.56
C ILE A 28 -4.55 -2.48 4.09
N PHE A 29 -3.36 -1.94 3.79
CA PHE A 29 -2.95 -1.64 2.42
C PHE A 29 -2.80 -2.90 1.55
N PHE A 30 -2.32 -4.00 2.14
CA PHE A 30 -2.28 -5.31 1.48
C PHE A 30 -3.68 -5.80 1.14
N SER A 31 -4.61 -5.77 2.11
CA SER A 31 -5.99 -6.20 1.89
C SER A 31 -6.70 -5.33 0.85
N LEU A 32 -6.45 -4.02 0.86
CA LEU A 32 -7.01 -3.09 -0.11
C LEU A 32 -6.50 -3.39 -1.54
N THR A 33 -5.19 -3.60 -1.69
CA THR A 33 -4.58 -4.00 -2.96
C THR A 33 -5.14 -5.34 -3.44
N LEU A 34 -5.29 -6.31 -2.54
CA LEU A 34 -5.86 -7.63 -2.83
C LEU A 34 -7.29 -7.48 -3.39
N VAL A 35 -8.14 -6.68 -2.75
CA VAL A 35 -9.53 -6.46 -3.20
C VAL A 35 -9.57 -5.82 -4.58
N ILE A 36 -8.73 -4.81 -4.84
CA ILE A 36 -8.67 -4.13 -6.15
C ILE A 36 -8.24 -5.11 -7.24
N TYR A 37 -7.17 -5.86 -7.02
CA TYR A 37 -6.66 -6.83 -8.01
C TYR A 37 -7.62 -8.00 -8.21
N ALA A 38 -8.16 -8.58 -7.13
CA ALA A 38 -9.14 -9.65 -7.23
C ALA A 38 -10.40 -9.17 -7.97
N GLY A 39 -10.89 -7.97 -7.66
CA GLY A 39 -12.01 -7.35 -8.37
C GLY A 39 -11.72 -7.16 -9.86
N PHE A 40 -10.54 -6.66 -10.20
CA PHE A 40 -10.11 -6.50 -11.59
C PHE A 40 -10.04 -7.84 -12.35
N ILE A 41 -9.37 -8.84 -11.76
CA ILE A 41 -9.22 -10.16 -12.36
C ILE A 41 -10.58 -10.85 -12.53
N LEU A 42 -11.44 -10.80 -11.51
CA LEU A 42 -12.80 -11.35 -11.59
C LEU A 42 -13.61 -10.64 -12.68
N THR A 43 -13.60 -9.31 -12.72
CA THR A 43 -14.35 -8.57 -13.75
C THR A 43 -13.82 -8.90 -15.15
N MET A 44 -12.51 -9.00 -15.33
CA MET A 44 -11.89 -9.43 -16.59
C MET A 44 -12.30 -10.87 -16.98
N ALA A 45 -12.35 -11.79 -16.01
CA ALA A 45 -12.65 -13.19 -16.26
C ALA A 45 -14.13 -13.44 -16.60
N TYR A 46 -15.06 -12.74 -15.94
CA TYR A 46 -16.50 -12.97 -16.09
C TYR A 46 -17.18 -12.03 -17.10
N LEU A 47 -16.57 -10.89 -17.45
CA LEU A 47 -17.13 -9.91 -18.41
C LEU A 47 -16.15 -9.58 -19.55
N PRO A 48 -15.62 -10.60 -20.28
CA PRO A 48 -14.69 -10.36 -21.38
C PRO A 48 -15.32 -9.53 -22.50
N ASP A 49 -16.62 -9.70 -22.77
CA ASP A 49 -17.35 -8.93 -23.78
C ASP A 49 -17.41 -7.45 -23.46
N VAL A 50 -17.48 -7.08 -22.17
CA VAL A 50 -17.46 -5.68 -21.74
C VAL A 50 -16.05 -5.12 -21.89
N PHE A 51 -15.03 -5.90 -21.54
CA PHE A 51 -13.62 -5.53 -21.68
C PHE A 51 -13.21 -5.35 -23.15
N ALA A 52 -13.77 -6.13 -24.06
CA ALA A 52 -13.49 -6.08 -25.50
C ALA A 52 -14.26 -4.97 -26.24
N ARG A 53 -15.29 -4.37 -25.61
CA ARG A 53 -16.04 -3.29 -26.23
C ARG A 53 -15.16 -2.06 -26.44
N PRO A 54 -15.16 -1.47 -27.65
CA PRO A 54 -14.56 -0.17 -27.87
C PRO A 54 -15.35 0.91 -27.12
N LEU A 55 -14.64 1.93 -26.61
CA LEU A 55 -15.25 3.05 -25.87
C LEU A 55 -16.10 3.99 -26.74
N GLY A 56 -15.92 3.94 -28.06
CA GLY A 56 -16.67 4.73 -29.02
C GLY A 56 -16.73 4.04 -30.39
N PRO A 57 -17.67 4.45 -31.27
CA PRO A 57 -17.92 3.79 -32.56
C PRO A 57 -16.69 3.68 -33.47
N ASP A 58 -15.79 4.67 -33.41
CA ASP A 58 -14.55 4.74 -34.22
C ASP A 58 -13.26 4.61 -33.37
N TRP A 59 -13.38 4.21 -32.10
CA TRP A 59 -12.23 4.17 -31.19
C TRP A 59 -11.66 2.76 -31.10
N THR A 60 -10.34 2.64 -31.26
CA THR A 60 -9.59 1.38 -31.08
C THR A 60 -9.35 1.04 -29.60
N MET A 61 -9.60 1.98 -28.70
CA MET A 61 -9.36 1.83 -27.27
C MET A 61 -10.52 1.08 -26.60
N SER A 62 -10.21 -0.08 -26.02
CA SER A 62 -11.18 -0.92 -25.33
C SER A 62 -11.45 -0.44 -23.91
N VAL A 63 -12.66 -0.72 -23.40
CA VAL A 63 -13.03 -0.46 -22.00
C VAL A 63 -12.04 -1.16 -21.06
N GLY A 64 -11.55 -2.35 -21.42
CA GLY A 64 -10.57 -3.08 -20.63
C GLY A 64 -9.25 -2.32 -20.44
N LEU A 65 -8.78 -1.58 -21.45
CA LEU A 65 -7.58 -0.76 -21.33
C LEU A 65 -7.79 0.40 -20.34
N CYS A 66 -8.95 1.07 -20.41
CA CYS A 66 -9.31 2.12 -19.45
C CYS A 66 -9.39 1.62 -18.01
N VAL A 67 -10.01 0.45 -17.80
CA VAL A 67 -10.10 -0.16 -16.47
C VAL A 67 -8.70 -0.55 -15.98
N GLY A 68 -7.86 -1.13 -16.83
CA GLY A 68 -6.47 -1.45 -16.50
C GLY A 68 -5.66 -0.20 -16.11
N LEU A 69 -5.84 0.91 -16.83
CA LEU A 69 -5.24 2.21 -16.51
C LEU A 69 -5.71 2.74 -15.15
N LEU A 70 -7.01 2.65 -14.85
CA LEU A 70 -7.54 3.03 -13.54
C LEU A 70 -6.93 2.20 -12.42
N VAL A 71 -6.78 0.88 -12.61
CA VAL A 71 -6.12 0.00 -11.64
C VAL A 71 -4.65 0.40 -11.45
N ALA A 72 -3.93 0.66 -12.53
CA ALA A 72 -2.53 1.10 -12.46
C ALA A 72 -2.40 2.45 -11.70
N CYS A 73 -3.24 3.43 -12.01
CA CYS A 73 -3.29 4.70 -11.28
C CYS A 73 -3.62 4.48 -9.80
N SER A 74 -4.59 3.62 -9.49
CA SER A 74 -4.94 3.29 -8.11
C SER A 74 -3.76 2.70 -7.34
N ALA A 75 -2.95 1.83 -7.98
CA ALA A 75 -1.77 1.23 -7.36
C ALA A 75 -0.72 2.30 -7.01
N VAL A 76 -0.43 3.24 -7.92
CA VAL A 76 0.50 4.35 -7.67
C VAL A 76 0.00 5.22 -6.51
N ILE A 77 -1.30 5.56 -6.49
CA ILE A 77 -1.92 6.36 -5.43
C ILE A 77 -1.83 5.64 -4.09
N LEU A 78 -2.13 4.33 -4.05
CA LEU A 78 -2.05 3.51 -2.84
C LEU A 78 -0.63 3.49 -2.28
N ILE A 79 0.39 3.32 -3.13
CA ILE A 79 1.79 3.34 -2.72
C ILE A 79 2.16 4.71 -2.15
N ALA A 80 1.81 5.79 -2.85
CA ALA A 80 2.08 7.15 -2.37
C ALA A 80 1.39 7.44 -1.02
N LEU A 81 0.13 7.05 -0.88
CA LEU A 81 -0.64 7.18 0.35
C LEU A 81 -0.02 6.36 1.50
N TYR A 82 0.41 5.13 1.21
CA TYR A 82 1.08 4.26 2.18
C TYR A 82 2.38 4.90 2.68
N VAL A 83 3.23 5.38 1.78
CA VAL A 83 4.50 6.02 2.14
C VAL A 83 4.23 7.29 2.96
N TYR A 84 3.28 8.13 2.53
CA TYR A 84 2.91 9.34 3.27
C TYR A 84 2.40 9.02 4.67
N PHE A 85 1.48 8.06 4.79
CA PHE A 85 0.92 7.65 6.07
C PHE A 85 1.98 7.04 6.98
N SER A 86 2.84 6.17 6.42
CA SER A 86 3.93 5.53 7.15
C SER A 86 4.92 6.57 7.68
N ASN A 87 5.36 7.51 6.85
CA ASN A 87 6.31 8.54 7.28
C ASN A 87 5.70 9.44 8.37
N LYS A 88 4.44 9.86 8.20
CA LYS A 88 3.78 10.74 9.17
C LYS A 88 3.53 10.10 10.53
N TRP A 89 3.24 8.80 10.56
CA TRP A 89 2.96 8.08 11.81
C TRP A 89 4.22 7.53 12.49
N PHE A 90 5.15 6.95 11.73
CA PHE A 90 6.28 6.22 12.32
C PHE A 90 7.52 7.08 12.55
N ASP A 91 7.81 8.07 11.71
CA ASP A 91 9.00 8.94 11.87
C ASP A 91 9.00 9.71 13.22
N PRO A 92 7.91 10.37 13.66
CA PRO A 92 7.93 11.07 14.95
C PRO A 92 8.08 10.13 16.14
N LEU A 93 7.50 8.94 16.07
CA LEU A 93 7.62 7.94 17.13
C LEU A 93 9.02 7.31 17.19
N LEU A 94 9.66 7.12 16.04
CA LEU A 94 11.07 6.70 15.98
C LEU A 94 11.99 7.78 16.55
N ALA A 95 11.74 9.05 16.23
CA ALA A 95 12.50 10.16 16.76
C ALA A 95 12.41 10.26 18.29
N GLU A 96 11.23 9.99 18.87
CA GLU A 96 11.05 9.94 20.33
C GLU A 96 11.84 8.78 20.97
N ILE A 97 11.81 7.59 20.39
CA ILE A 97 12.54 6.42 20.93
C ILE A 97 14.06 6.62 20.85
N VAL A 98 14.57 7.18 19.75
CA VAL A 98 16.02 7.47 19.63
C VAL A 98 16.44 8.49 20.67
N ARG A 99 15.58 9.47 20.99
CA ARG A 99 15.81 10.46 22.06
C ARG A 99 15.80 9.86 23.46
N ASP A 100 14.97 8.86 23.71
CA ASP A 100 14.88 8.17 25.01
C ASP A 100 16.11 7.25 25.26
N VAL A 101 16.81 6.82 24.21
CA VAL A 101 17.94 5.87 24.29
C VAL A 101 19.31 6.55 24.16
N GLN A 102 19.39 7.78 23.62
CA GLN A 102 20.60 8.62 23.61
C GLN A 102 20.79 9.39 24.92
#